data_AF-A0A4V1YXE7-F1
#
_entry.id   AF-A0A4V1YXE7-F1
#
_cell.length_a   1.000
_cell.length_b   1.000
_cell.length_c   1.000
_cell.angle_alpha   90.00
_cell.angle_beta   90.00
_cell.angle_gamma   90.00
#
_symmetry.space_group_name_H-M   'P 1'
#
loop_
_entity.id
_entity.type
_entity.pdbx_description
1 polymer ?
#
loop_
_entity_poly.entity_id
_entity_poly.type
_entity_poly.pdbx_seq_one_letter_code
_entity_poly.pdbx_strand_id
1 'polypeptide(L)'
;MDIETIRDYCIRKKGTTEEFPFDNVTLVFKVMGKMYACIGLDNPEWLSLKCNPEYALELREHHSGIEGAYHFNKKYWNQVSLQGDIDDKLILLLIDHSYEEVIKKFTRKLKKEYDEIP
;
A
#
# COMPACT_ATOMS: atom_id res chain seq x y z
N MET A 1 -6.10 11.75 -6.53
CA MET A 1 -5.76 11.98 -5.12
C MET A 1 -4.32 12.48 -4.97
N ASP A 2 -4.01 13.32 -3.98
CA ASP A 2 -2.64 13.78 -3.69
C ASP A 2 -1.93 12.97 -2.59
N ILE A 3 -0.63 13.22 -2.40
CA ILE A 3 0.22 12.50 -1.43
C ILE A 3 -0.24 12.76 0.01
N GLU A 4 -0.61 14.00 0.34
CA GLU A 4 -0.98 14.37 1.71
C GLU A 4 -2.22 13.59 2.15
N THR A 5 -3.21 13.47 1.26
CA THR A 5 -4.42 12.67 1.51
C THR A 5 -4.10 11.19 1.69
N ILE A 6 -3.22 10.63 0.86
CA ILE A 6 -2.76 9.23 0.98
C ILE A 6 -2.05 9.02 2.31
N ARG A 7 -1.12 9.92 2.67
CA ARG A 7 -0.37 9.88 3.92
C ARG A 7 -1.31 9.93 5.11
N ASP A 8 -2.21 10.90 5.16
CA ASP A 8 -3.19 11.05 6.24
C ASP A 8 -4.12 9.84 6.35
N TYR A 9 -4.49 9.23 5.22
CA TYR A 9 -5.26 7.98 5.23
C TYR A 9 -4.47 6.80 5.82
N CYS A 10 -3.21 6.63 5.42
CA CYS A 10 -2.34 5.58 5.92
C CYS A 10 -2.03 5.73 7.42
N ILE A 11 -1.60 6.90 7.88
CA ILE A 11 -1.19 7.11 9.30
C ILE A 11 -2.35 6.98 10.28
N ARG A 12 -3.60 7.19 9.84
CA ARG A 12 -4.80 6.95 10.67
C ARG A 12 -5.07 5.47 10.93
N LYS A 13 -4.44 4.56 10.18
CA LYS A 13 -4.60 3.12 10.40
C LYS A 13 -3.80 2.67 11.60
N LYS A 14 -4.47 1.90 12.48
CA LYS A 14 -3.91 1.33 13.71
C LYS A 14 -2.54 0.68 13.46
N GLY A 15 -1.55 1.00 14.30
CA GLY A 15 -0.21 0.41 14.22
C GLY A 15 0.58 0.75 12.95
N THR A 16 0.17 1.78 12.19
CA THR A 16 0.94 2.29 11.05
C THR A 16 2.08 3.18 11.49
N THR A 17 3.24 3.01 10.86
CA THR A 17 4.37 3.92 10.89
C THR A 17 4.73 4.32 9.46
N GLU A 18 5.36 5.49 9.30
CA GLU A 18 5.94 5.95 8.04
C GLU A 18 7.45 6.14 8.20
N GLU A 19 8.22 5.78 7.18
CA GLU A 19 9.68 5.91 7.19
C GLU A 19 10.24 5.93 5.77
N PHE A 20 11.55 6.19 5.68
CA PHE A 20 12.35 6.30 4.46
C PHE A 20 13.43 5.21 4.44
N PRO A 21 13.07 3.93 4.24
CA PRO A 21 13.97 2.82 4.50
C PRO A 21 14.95 2.55 3.35
N PHE A 22 14.78 3.21 2.20
CA PHE A 22 15.58 3.00 0.98
C PHE A 22 16.45 4.21 0.64
N ASP A 23 15.85 5.40 0.70
CA ASP A 23 16.47 6.69 0.38
C ASP A 23 15.61 7.81 1.02
N ASN A 24 15.97 9.08 0.80
CA ASN A 24 15.30 10.23 1.42
C ASN A 24 14.01 10.69 0.72
N VAL A 25 13.56 10.01 -0.34
CA VAL A 25 12.41 10.42 -1.16
C VAL A 25 11.35 9.33 -1.32
N THR A 26 11.66 8.08 -0.97
CA THR A 26 10.73 6.95 -1.04
C THR A 26 10.03 6.75 0.31
N LEU A 27 8.82 7.30 0.43
CA LEU A 27 7.99 7.19 1.62
C LEU A 27 7.33 5.80 1.68
N VAL A 28 7.55 5.09 2.78
CA VAL A 28 7.03 3.74 3.01
C VAL A 28 6.14 3.71 4.24
N PHE A 29 4.94 3.16 4.09
CA PHE A 29 4.02 2.89 5.18
C PHE A 29 4.10 1.41 5.58
N LYS A 30 4.23 1.17 6.89
CA LYS A 30 4.31 -0.16 7.47
C LYS A 30 3.27 -0.31 8.57
N VAL A 31 2.66 -1.48 8.67
CA VAL A 31 1.86 -1.89 9.84
C VAL A 31 2.68 -2.89 10.65
N MET A 32 2.94 -2.59 11.92
CA MET A 32 3.80 -3.41 12.78
C MET A 32 5.16 -3.77 12.12
N GLY A 33 5.80 -2.78 11.47
CA GLY A 33 7.08 -2.97 10.78
C GLY A 33 7.02 -3.76 9.47
N LYS A 34 5.83 -4.11 8.95
CA LYS A 34 5.63 -4.79 7.67
C LYS A 34 5.04 -3.82 6.64
N MET A 35 5.72 -3.66 5.49
CA MET A 35 5.30 -2.75 4.42
C MET A 35 3.97 -3.15 3.78
N TYR A 36 3.13 -2.15 3.54
CA TYR A 36 1.88 -2.26 2.77
C TYR A 36 1.72 -1.17 1.71
N ALA A 37 2.30 0.02 1.87
CA ALA A 37 2.25 1.07 0.85
C ALA A 37 3.61 1.76 0.68
N CYS A 38 3.89 2.21 -0.55
CA CYS A 38 5.13 2.87 -0.92
C CYS A 38 4.86 3.88 -2.04
N ILE A 39 5.41 5.10 -1.90
CA ILE A 39 5.26 6.19 -2.88
C ILE A 39 6.54 7.02 -2.93
N GLY A 40 6.97 7.40 -4.14
CA GLY A 40 8.07 8.35 -4.34
C GLY A 40 7.56 9.79 -4.18
N LEU A 41 8.27 10.62 -3.43
CA LEU A 41 7.89 12.02 -3.20
C LEU A 41 8.40 12.97 -4.29
N ASP A 42 9.47 12.59 -4.98
CA ASP A 42 10.05 13.31 -6.10
C ASP A 42 9.28 13.08 -7.40
N ASN A 43 8.76 11.86 -7.60
CA ASN A 43 7.84 11.53 -8.66
C ASN A 43 6.63 10.71 -8.14
N PRO A 44 5.61 11.38 -7.57
CA PRO A 44 4.43 10.75 -6.97
C PRO A 44 3.41 10.30 -8.02
N GLU A 45 3.87 9.65 -9.07
CA GLU A 45 2.98 9.12 -10.10
C GLU A 45 2.33 7.80 -9.69
N TRP A 46 3.06 7.02 -8.89
CA TRP A 46 2.72 5.62 -8.62
C TRP A 46 2.67 5.33 -7.12
N LEU A 47 1.52 4.85 -6.67
CA LEU A 47 1.36 4.26 -5.34
C LEU A 47 1.48 2.74 -5.44
N SER A 48 2.54 2.18 -4.85
CA SER A 48 2.75 0.72 -4.81
C SER A 48 2.08 0.11 -3.59
N LEU A 49 1.22 -0.88 -3.82
CA LEU A 49 0.37 -1.53 -2.83
C LEU A 49 0.49 -3.05 -2.90
N LYS A 50 0.49 -3.69 -1.72
CA LYS A 50 0.41 -5.13 -1.61
C LYS A 50 -0.98 -5.60 -2.02
N CYS A 51 -1.07 -6.80 -2.59
CA CYS A 51 -2.33 -7.34 -3.06
C CYS A 51 -2.31 -8.88 -3.00
N ASN A 52 -3.50 -9.46 -2.77
CA ASN A 52 -3.77 -10.85 -3.07
C ASN A 52 -3.45 -11.15 -4.56
N PRO A 53 -2.80 -12.29 -4.89
CA PRO A 53 -2.37 -12.57 -6.26
C PRO A 53 -3.48 -12.62 -7.31
N GLU A 54 -4.60 -13.25 -6.99
CA GLU A 54 -5.73 -13.41 -7.90
C GLU A 54 -6.37 -12.05 -8.20
N TYR A 55 -6.65 -11.27 -7.15
CA TYR A 55 -7.18 -9.92 -7.29
C TYR A 55 -6.18 -8.97 -7.99
N ALA A 56 -4.88 -9.17 -7.79
CA ALA A 56 -3.87 -8.37 -8.45
C ALA A 56 -3.91 -8.54 -9.98
N LEU A 57 -4.24 -9.74 -10.48
CA LEU A 57 -4.40 -9.99 -11.91
C LEU A 57 -5.70 -9.37 -12.43
N GLU A 58 -6.81 -9.58 -11.72
CA GLU A 58 -8.11 -8.98 -12.06
C GLU A 58 -8.01 -7.46 -12.22
N LEU A 59 -7.38 -6.78 -11.27
CA LEU A 59 -7.20 -5.33 -11.31
C LEU A 59 -6.42 -4.87 -12.55
N ARG A 60 -5.36 -5.59 -12.93
CA ARG A 60 -4.53 -5.27 -14.11
C ARG A 60 -5.25 -5.53 -15.43
N GLU A 61 -6.24 -6.42 -15.44
CA GLU A 61 -7.06 -6.71 -16.61
C GLU A 61 -8.12 -5.63 -16.83
N HIS A 62 -8.69 -5.09 -15.75
CA HIS A 62 -9.82 -4.15 -15.81
C HIS A 62 -9.43 -2.67 -15.78
N HIS A 63 -8.21 -2.34 -15.34
CA HIS A 63 -7.78 -0.96 -15.15
C HIS A 63 -6.45 -0.67 -15.82
N SER A 64 -6.43 0.32 -16.71
CA SER A 64 -5.21 0.70 -17.43
C SER A 64 -4.19 1.40 -16.53
N GLY A 65 -4.66 2.11 -15.50
CA GLY A 65 -3.83 2.74 -14.47
C GLY A 65 -3.33 1.81 -13.37
N ILE A 66 -3.48 0.48 -13.49
CA ILE A 66 -2.95 -0.49 -12.52
C ILE A 66 -1.97 -1.43 -13.22
N GLU A 67 -0.75 -1.48 -12.72
CA GLU A 67 0.32 -2.30 -13.28
C GLU A 67 1.01 -3.14 -12.20
N GLY A 68 1.84 -4.10 -12.62
CA GLY A 68 2.69 -4.82 -11.68
C GLY A 68 3.81 -3.91 -11.16
N ALA A 69 3.91 -3.74 -9.84
CA ALA A 69 4.81 -2.73 -9.26
C ALA A 69 6.28 -2.93 -9.65
N TYR A 70 6.93 -1.84 -10.05
CA TYR A 70 8.36 -1.80 -10.34
C TYR A 70 9.19 -2.04 -9.07
N HIS A 71 10.35 -2.69 -9.17
CA HIS A 71 11.18 -3.18 -8.05
C HIS A 71 10.54 -4.16 -7.04
N PHE A 72 9.22 -4.37 -7.06
CA PHE A 72 8.54 -5.33 -6.18
C PHE A 72 8.23 -6.68 -6.88
N ASN A 73 7.85 -7.66 -6.07
CA ASN A 73 7.31 -8.92 -6.57
C ASN A 73 5.90 -8.71 -7.12
N LYS A 74 5.79 -8.65 -8.44
CA LYS A 74 4.55 -8.39 -9.22
C LYS A 74 3.44 -9.42 -9.01
N LYS A 75 3.71 -10.55 -8.35
CA LYS A 75 2.67 -11.48 -7.91
C LYS A 75 1.85 -10.88 -6.75
N TYR A 76 2.49 -10.11 -5.88
CA TYR A 76 1.89 -9.62 -4.63
C TYR A 76 1.83 -8.10 -4.54
N TRP A 77 2.29 -7.38 -5.56
CA TRP A 77 2.36 -5.93 -5.56
C TRP A 77 1.93 -5.36 -6.90
N ASN A 78 0.99 -4.43 -6.84
CA ASN A 78 0.58 -3.58 -7.95
C ASN A 78 1.00 -2.14 -7.67
N GLN A 79 1.23 -1.38 -8.72
CA GLN A 79 1.35 0.08 -8.65
C GLN A 79 0.10 0.70 -9.29
N VAL A 80 -0.43 1.72 -8.64
CA VAL A 80 -1.65 2.43 -9.03
C VAL A 80 -1.27 3.84 -9.42
N SER A 81 -1.65 4.25 -10.64
CA SER A 81 -1.38 5.59 -11.15
C SER A 81 -2.26 6.60 -10.41
N LEU A 82 -1.66 7.67 -9.89
CA LEU A 82 -2.38 8.77 -9.25
C LEU A 82 -2.90 9.82 -10.24
N GLN A 83 -2.43 9.77 -11.49
CA GLN A 83 -2.82 10.64 -12.61
C GLN A 83 -3.64 9.89 -13.67
N GLY A 84 -3.85 8.58 -13.48
CA GLY A 84 -4.55 7.71 -14.42
C GLY A 84 -6.07 7.74 -14.29
N ASP A 85 -6.70 6.65 -14.74
CA ASP A 85 -8.15 6.42 -14.79
C ASP A 85 -8.75 5.87 -13.48
N ILE A 86 -7.97 5.83 -12.40
CA ILE A 86 -8.36 5.22 -11.14
C ILE A 86 -9.01 6.25 -10.24
N ASP A 87 -10.27 6.02 -9.86
CA ASP A 87 -10.96 6.92 -8.95
C ASP A 87 -10.41 6.82 -7.52
N ASP A 88 -10.48 7.94 -6.80
CA ASP A 88 -9.93 8.04 -5.45
C ASP A 88 -10.52 7.02 -4.46
N LYS A 89 -11.79 6.61 -4.63
CA LYS A 89 -12.40 5.61 -3.74
C LYS A 89 -11.77 4.25 -3.95
N LEU A 90 -11.51 3.86 -5.19
CA LEU A 90 -10.80 2.62 -5.49
C LEU A 90 -9.39 2.65 -4.92
N ILE A 91 -8.66 3.76 -5.03
CA ILE A 91 -7.31 3.88 -4.43
C ILE A 91 -7.37 3.65 -2.91
N LEU A 92 -8.33 4.27 -2.21
CA LEU A 92 -8.51 4.08 -0.77
C LEU A 92 -8.84 2.62 -0.41
N LEU A 93 -9.72 1.97 -1.19
CA LEU A 93 -10.05 0.54 -1.02
C LEU A 93 -8.83 -0.36 -1.24
N LEU A 94 -7.96 -0.03 -2.20
CA LEU A 94 -6.72 -0.78 -2.44
C LEU A 94 -5.71 -0.59 -1.31
N ILE A 95 -5.66 0.59 -0.69
CA ILE A 95 -4.85 0.82 0.51
C ILE A 95 -5.37 -0.04 1.67
N ASP A 96 -6.69 -0.09 1.87
CA ASP A 96 -7.33 -0.94 2.89
C ASP A 96 -6.99 -2.42 2.68
N HIS A 97 -7.19 -2.90 1.45
CA HIS A 97 -6.87 -4.27 1.07
C HIS A 97 -5.39 -4.60 1.30
N SER A 98 -4.48 -3.72 0.89
CA SER A 98 -3.05 -3.91 1.09
C SER A 98 -2.68 -4.05 2.58
N TYR A 99 -3.24 -3.16 3.40
CA TYR A 99 -3.06 -3.17 4.85
C TYR A 99 -3.58 -4.48 5.47
N GLU A 100 -4.76 -4.93 5.07
CA GLU A 100 -5.35 -6.20 5.51
C GLU A 100 -4.55 -7.42 5.07
N GLU A 101 -4.04 -7.45 3.83
CA GLU A 101 -3.21 -8.54 3.32
C GLU A 101 -1.89 -8.70 4.11
N VAL A 102 -1.40 -7.63 4.72
CA VAL A 102 -0.27 -7.70 5.65
C VAL A 102 -0.70 -8.28 7.00
N ILE A 103 -1.81 -7.82 7.57
CA ILE A 103 -2.33 -8.30 8.86
C ILE A 103 -2.69 -9.79 8.80
N LYS A 104 -3.29 -10.26 7.70
CA LYS A 104 -3.63 -11.68 7.49
C LYS A 104 -2.41 -12.60 7.61
N LYS A 105 -1.22 -12.08 7.36
CA LYS A 105 0.06 -12.81 7.42
C LYS A 105 0.78 -12.65 8.75
N PHE A 106 0.18 -12.00 9.75
CA PHE A 106 0.76 -11.89 11.08
C PHE A 106 0.87 -13.26 11.75
N THR A 107 1.98 -13.46 12.45
CA THR A 107 2.09 -14.58 13.39
C THR A 107 1.15 -14.35 14.56
N ARG A 108 0.81 -15.41 15.31
CA ARG A 108 -0.03 -15.29 16.51
C ARG A 108 0.51 -14.27 17.51
N LYS A 109 1.84 -14.22 17.68
CA LYS A 109 2.53 -13.24 18.54
C LYS A 109 2.30 -11.81 18.05
N LEU A 110 2.59 -11.55 16.77
CA LEU A 110 2.45 -10.21 16.20
C LEU A 110 1.00 -9.73 16.18
N LYS A 111 0.05 -10.64 15.95
CA LYS A 111 -1.39 -10.34 16.00
C LYS A 111 -1.82 -9.93 17.40
N LYS A 112 -1.34 -10.62 18.44
CA LYS A 112 -1.60 -10.25 19.84
C LYS A 112 -1.04 -8.86 20.16
N GLU A 113 0.22 -8.58 19.79
CA GLU A 113 0.84 -7.26 19.98
C GLU A 113 0.06 -6.15 19.24
N TYR A 114 -0.41 -6.43 18.01
CA TYR A 114 -1.24 -5.51 17.25
C TYR A 114 -2.60 -5.25 17.93
N ASP A 115 -3.24 -6.29 18.48
CA ASP A 115 -4.55 -6.16 19.13
C ASP A 115 -4.44 -5.35 20.45
N GLU A 116 -3.28 -5.38 21.12
CA GLU A 116 -2.97 -4.60 22.33
C GLU A 116 -2.70 -3.11 22.09
N ILE A 117 -2.50 -2.68 20.82
CA ILE A 117 -2.39 -1.26 20.49
C ILE A 117 -3.77 -0.59 20.75
N PRO A 118 -3.81 0.59 21.40
CA PRO A 118 -5.05 1.33 21.63
C PRO A 118 -5.84 1.67 20.36
#